data_AF-A0A937B2Z3-F1
#
_entry.id   AF-A0A937B2Z3-F1
#
_cell.length_a   1.000
_cell.length_b   1.000
_cell.length_c   1.000
_cell.angle_alpha   90.00
_cell.angle_beta   90.00
_cell.angle_gamma   90.00
#
_symmetry.space_group_name_H-M   'P 1'
#
loop_
_entity.id
_entity.type
_entity.pdbx_description
1 polymer ?
#
loop_
_entity_poly.entity_id
_entity_poly.type
_entity_poly.pdbx_seq_one_letter_code
_entity_poly.pdbx_strand_id
1 'polypeptide(L)'
;MWNIRNFTRHDGNILNPRVNHFNTNHDNLFRYEFPIMQWSMSLCQKVFGEDIQVIRILTFIIGIFSIFGMYFLVFLIFKNKNTALISAILFQYSPVFYFYTVNPIPDNLSLCTVIWYIYFILLFYENKQTKHLLLASFFLLLATLSKLPFLLFSIISIYYFFRDIIQKKTISRENIFNSFTQLIFILPALLWYAWVIPGWQGNPILTGIFKTGLFNYENLMILKFHFLKMFPLLLLSPPIWIFFVLGLISLKSAAVQSYLWLVLLILMTLLFLILEFSAINIVHDYYMFPFLPWLYIVIPFGIEYLKRMTKNYFIIISIICLVSAIYTPLYISRNWKIEETYLNRDIFKYQSELKNAIPQDAKCIILNDISNYVFSYLIDKRGYVFSNDRIEDGWVYDLIKNHGIKYMYSDSEKINSNPEIQKYFHKTILTAGSVKVFELVEIK
;
A
#
# COMPACT_ATOMS: atom_id res chain seq x y z
N MET A 1 10.51 0.35 7.37
CA MET A 1 9.93 -0.99 7.15
C MET A 1 10.99 -2.05 7.43
N TRP A 2 10.67 -3.06 8.25
CA TRP A 2 11.64 -4.05 8.72
C TRP A 2 12.18 -4.98 7.64
N ASN A 3 11.37 -5.35 6.65
CA ASN A 3 11.80 -6.20 5.54
C ASN A 3 13.02 -5.60 4.83
N ILE A 4 13.06 -4.28 4.63
CA ILE A 4 14.18 -3.58 4.00
C ILE A 4 15.46 -3.71 4.84
N ARG A 5 15.39 -3.48 6.17
CA ARG A 5 16.53 -3.68 7.07
C ARG A 5 17.00 -5.13 7.07
N ASN A 6 16.07 -6.08 7.06
CA ASN A 6 16.40 -7.50 7.03
C ASN A 6 17.10 -7.93 5.74
N PHE A 7 16.67 -7.43 4.57
CA PHE A 7 17.36 -7.64 3.30
C PHE A 7 18.74 -6.98 3.23
N THR A 8 18.90 -5.86 3.95
CA THR A 8 20.16 -5.12 4.01
C THR A 8 21.17 -5.81 4.91
N ARG A 9 20.75 -6.21 6.12
CA ARG A 9 21.64 -6.66 7.20
C ARG A 9 21.77 -8.18 7.37
N HIS A 10 20.77 -8.97 6.99
CA HIS A 10 20.70 -10.37 7.41
C HIS A 10 20.63 -11.37 6.25
N ASP A 11 19.64 -11.24 5.36
CA ASP A 11 19.41 -12.20 4.27
C ASP A 11 18.88 -11.46 3.05
N GLY A 12 19.69 -11.38 1.99
CA GLY A 12 19.31 -10.71 0.74
C GLY A 12 18.41 -11.53 -0.19
N ASN A 13 18.01 -12.75 0.19
CA ASN A 13 17.16 -13.60 -0.63
C ASN A 13 15.73 -13.07 -0.67
N ILE A 14 15.30 -12.58 -1.84
CA ILE A 14 13.97 -12.01 -2.07
C ILE A 14 12.82 -12.99 -1.74
N LEU A 15 13.04 -14.30 -1.79
CA LEU A 15 12.02 -15.32 -1.47
C LEU A 15 11.83 -15.54 0.04
N ASN A 16 12.67 -14.91 0.86
CA ASN A 16 12.67 -15.02 2.31
C ASN A 16 12.48 -13.64 2.97
N PRO A 17 11.37 -12.92 2.69
CA PRO A 17 11.05 -11.70 3.42
C PRO A 17 10.96 -11.98 4.92
N ARG A 18 11.55 -11.09 5.71
CA ARG A 18 11.59 -11.19 7.17
C ARG A 18 11.05 -9.95 7.85
N VAL A 19 10.40 -10.14 8.98
CA VAL A 19 9.94 -9.08 9.88
C VAL A 19 10.85 -8.99 11.12
N ASN A 20 10.53 -8.13 12.07
CA ASN A 20 11.29 -7.96 13.31
C ASN A 20 10.91 -8.94 14.41
N HIS A 21 9.66 -9.38 14.42
CA HIS A 21 9.15 -10.24 15.46
C HIS A 21 9.34 -11.70 15.07
N PHE A 22 9.64 -12.54 16.05
CA PHE A 22 9.69 -13.98 15.84
C PHE A 22 8.29 -14.57 15.89
N ASN A 23 7.99 -15.50 14.98
CA ASN A 23 6.74 -16.25 14.95
C ASN A 23 6.84 -17.50 15.86
N THR A 24 5.79 -18.32 15.87
CA THR A 24 5.72 -19.56 16.66
C THR A 24 6.78 -20.60 16.29
N ASN A 25 7.37 -20.52 15.10
CA ASN A 25 8.49 -21.38 14.70
C ASN A 25 9.85 -20.79 15.12
N HIS A 26 9.85 -19.68 15.87
CA HIS A 26 11.02 -18.94 16.30
C HIS A 26 11.96 -18.49 15.16
N ASP A 27 11.40 -18.40 13.95
CA ASP A 27 11.97 -17.65 12.85
C ASP A 27 11.22 -16.31 12.70
N ASN A 28 11.65 -15.47 11.77
CA ASN A 28 10.99 -14.21 11.45
C ASN A 28 10.62 -14.12 9.96
N LEU A 29 10.49 -15.26 9.28
CA LEU A 29 10.03 -15.34 7.90
C LEU A 29 8.54 -15.01 7.84
N PHE A 30 8.18 -14.12 6.91
CA PHE A 30 6.80 -13.67 6.77
C PHE A 30 6.47 -13.43 5.30
N ARG A 31 5.84 -14.43 4.68
CA ARG A 31 5.54 -14.45 3.25
C ARG A 31 4.10 -14.02 2.98
N TYR A 32 3.95 -12.77 2.59
CA TYR A 32 2.70 -12.18 2.11
C TYR A 32 2.88 -11.68 0.67
N GLU A 33 2.81 -10.38 0.42
CA GLU A 33 3.10 -9.82 -0.88
C GLU A 33 4.55 -10.09 -1.30
N PHE A 34 4.80 -10.22 -2.61
CA PHE A 34 6.15 -10.41 -3.09
C PHE A 34 6.96 -9.12 -2.83
N PRO A 35 8.12 -9.21 -2.16
CA PRO A 35 8.76 -8.03 -1.56
C PRO A 35 9.61 -7.25 -2.56
N ILE A 36 9.20 -7.11 -3.83
CA ILE A 36 10.03 -6.52 -4.89
C ILE A 36 10.39 -5.06 -4.61
N MET A 37 9.45 -4.27 -4.07
CA MET A 37 9.72 -2.88 -3.71
C MET A 37 10.74 -2.81 -2.57
N GLN A 38 10.50 -3.58 -1.51
CA GLN A 38 11.33 -3.61 -0.31
C GLN A 38 12.73 -4.13 -0.60
N TRP A 39 12.84 -5.18 -1.42
CA TRP A 39 14.10 -5.75 -1.85
C TRP A 39 14.89 -4.76 -2.69
N SER A 40 14.27 -4.12 -3.69
CA SER A 40 14.92 -3.10 -4.52
C SER A 40 15.43 -1.92 -3.68
N MET A 41 14.61 -1.45 -2.73
CA MET A 41 15.00 -0.40 -1.80
C MET A 41 16.18 -0.80 -0.90
N SER A 42 16.28 -2.08 -0.50
CA SER A 42 17.40 -2.58 0.30
C SER A 42 18.72 -2.55 -0.47
N LEU A 43 18.67 -2.83 -1.78
CA LEU A 43 19.86 -2.73 -2.64
C LEU A 43 20.37 -1.29 -2.71
N CYS A 44 19.45 -0.32 -2.79
CA CYS A 44 19.82 1.09 -2.71
C CYS A 44 20.42 1.46 -1.34
N GLN A 45 19.87 0.95 -0.23
CA GLN A 45 20.44 1.21 1.10
C GLN A 45 21.83 0.59 1.28
N LYS A 46 22.16 -0.53 0.62
CA LYS A 46 23.53 -1.07 0.61
C LYS A 46 24.54 -0.12 -0.04
N VAL A 47 24.10 0.72 -0.98
CA VAL A 47 24.96 1.69 -1.68
C VAL A 47 24.99 3.05 -0.98
N PHE A 48 23.83 3.57 -0.58
CA PHE A 48 23.68 4.93 -0.05
C PHE A 48 23.64 5.01 1.49
N GLY A 49 23.63 3.87 2.18
CA GLY A 49 23.50 3.78 3.63
C GLY A 49 22.07 3.54 4.11
N GLU A 50 21.96 3.02 5.34
CA GLU A 50 20.68 2.70 5.99
C GLU A 50 20.02 3.93 6.61
N ASP A 51 19.56 4.85 5.77
CA ASP A 51 18.81 6.04 6.20
C ASP A 51 17.33 5.97 5.76
N ILE A 52 16.45 6.51 6.59
CA ILE A 52 15.01 6.63 6.28
C ILE A 52 14.77 7.62 5.12
N GLN A 53 15.60 8.64 4.97
CA GLN A 53 15.54 9.62 3.89
C GLN A 53 15.72 8.94 2.52
N VAL A 54 16.66 7.99 2.41
CA VAL A 54 16.86 7.20 1.18
C VAL A 54 15.57 6.51 0.78
N ILE A 55 14.89 5.86 1.73
CA ILE A 55 13.63 5.15 1.47
C ILE A 55 12.50 6.10 1.08
N ARG A 56 12.40 7.26 1.75
CA ARG A 56 11.39 8.27 1.42
C ARG A 56 11.63 8.87 0.03
N ILE A 57 12.87 9.15 -0.35
CA ILE A 57 13.24 9.64 -1.68
C ILE A 57 12.89 8.60 -2.75
N LEU A 58 13.23 7.33 -2.54
CA LEU A 58 12.88 6.26 -3.50
C LEU A 58 11.36 6.12 -3.66
N THR A 59 10.60 6.20 -2.57
CA THR A 59 9.13 6.17 -2.62
C THR A 59 8.58 7.41 -3.35
N PHE A 60 9.16 8.59 -3.08
CA PHE A 60 8.79 9.83 -3.76
C PHE A 60 9.06 9.77 -5.27
N ILE A 61 10.19 9.17 -5.68
CA ILE A 61 10.50 8.92 -7.09
C ILE A 61 9.43 8.02 -7.74
N ILE A 62 8.99 6.95 -7.08
CA ILE A 62 7.87 6.12 -7.56
C ILE A 62 6.59 6.96 -7.72
N GLY A 63 6.31 7.86 -6.78
CA GLY A 63 5.21 8.84 -6.90
C GLY A 63 5.35 9.75 -8.12
N ILE A 64 6.54 10.32 -8.37
CA ILE A 64 6.84 11.12 -9.57
C ILE A 64 6.58 10.33 -10.85
N PHE A 65 7.05 9.07 -10.91
CA PHE A 65 6.77 8.19 -12.05
C PHE A 65 5.27 7.91 -12.23
N SER A 66 4.49 7.86 -11.15
CA SER A 66 3.03 7.73 -11.22
C SER A 66 2.38 8.97 -11.83
N ILE A 67 2.84 10.17 -11.44
CA ILE A 67 2.37 11.46 -11.96
C ILE A 67 2.67 11.57 -13.46
N PHE A 68 3.89 11.22 -13.87
CA PHE A 68 4.24 11.17 -15.30
C PHE A 68 3.42 10.14 -16.07
N GLY A 69 3.25 8.94 -15.51
CA GLY A 69 2.39 7.91 -16.09
C GLY A 69 0.97 8.45 -16.31
N MET A 70 0.41 9.15 -15.32
CA MET A 70 -0.93 9.74 -15.42
C MET A 70 -0.98 10.84 -16.49
N TYR A 71 0.04 11.70 -16.58
CA TYR A 71 0.15 12.68 -17.67
C TYR A 71 0.13 12.00 -19.04
N PHE A 72 0.98 10.99 -19.26
CA PHE A 72 1.06 10.31 -20.56
C PHE A 72 -0.23 9.53 -20.88
N LEU A 73 -0.86 8.91 -19.88
CA LEU A 73 -2.13 8.23 -20.04
C LEU A 73 -3.25 9.18 -20.45
N VAL A 74 -3.40 10.33 -19.77
CA VAL A 74 -4.41 11.33 -20.14
C VAL A 74 -4.08 11.96 -21.49
N PHE A 75 -2.82 12.23 -21.79
CA PHE A 75 -2.41 12.72 -23.10
C PHE A 75 -2.74 11.71 -24.21
N LEU A 76 -2.56 10.42 -23.97
CA LEU A 76 -2.91 9.37 -24.92
C LEU A 76 -4.41 9.39 -25.24
N ILE A 77 -5.27 9.54 -24.23
CA ILE A 77 -6.73 9.50 -24.39
C ILE A 77 -7.27 10.77 -25.05
N PHE A 78 -6.79 11.94 -24.63
CA PHE A 78 -7.38 13.24 -25.02
C PHE A 78 -6.59 13.99 -26.09
N LYS A 79 -5.35 13.59 -26.37
CA LYS A 79 -4.39 14.27 -27.26
C LYS A 79 -4.23 15.77 -26.94
N ASN A 80 -4.47 16.17 -25.68
CA ASN A 80 -4.38 17.56 -25.22
C ASN A 80 -3.37 17.66 -24.06
N LYS A 81 -2.27 18.39 -24.28
CA LYS A 81 -1.19 18.56 -23.30
C LYS A 81 -1.63 19.30 -22.03
N ASN A 82 -2.47 20.33 -22.17
CA ASN A 82 -2.95 21.11 -21.02
C ASN A 82 -3.85 20.26 -20.13
N THR A 83 -4.76 19.49 -20.73
CA THR A 83 -5.66 18.58 -20.01
C THR A 83 -4.88 17.51 -19.27
N ALA A 84 -3.89 16.91 -19.94
CA ALA A 84 -2.97 15.95 -19.33
C ALA A 84 -2.20 16.54 -18.15
N LEU A 85 -1.64 17.75 -18.31
CA LEU A 85 -0.89 18.44 -17.27
C LEU A 85 -1.78 18.75 -16.05
N ILE A 86 -2.96 19.32 -16.28
CA ILE A 86 -3.91 19.65 -15.20
C ILE A 86 -4.34 18.37 -14.48
N SER A 87 -4.67 17.30 -15.19
CA SER A 87 -5.04 16.02 -14.56
C SER A 87 -3.91 15.42 -13.72
N ALA A 88 -2.66 15.49 -14.19
CA ALA A 88 -1.50 15.03 -13.43
C ALA A 88 -1.23 15.89 -12.19
N ILE A 89 -1.50 17.20 -12.25
CA ILE A 89 -1.46 18.09 -11.07
C ILE A 89 -2.56 17.70 -10.08
N LEU A 90 -3.81 17.56 -10.54
CA LEU A 90 -4.93 17.22 -9.67
C LEU A 90 -4.78 15.83 -9.03
N PHE A 91 -4.16 14.86 -9.72
CA PHE A 91 -3.84 13.54 -9.18
C PHE A 91 -2.99 13.61 -7.91
N GLN A 92 -2.03 14.54 -7.84
CA GLN A 92 -1.21 14.76 -6.65
C GLN A 92 -2.01 15.22 -5.44
N TYR A 93 -3.18 15.80 -5.66
CA TYR A 93 -4.05 16.29 -4.61
C TYR A 93 -5.11 15.28 -4.16
N SER A 94 -5.03 14.01 -4.61
CA SER A 94 -5.68 12.90 -3.91
C SER A 94 -5.07 12.77 -2.51
N PRO A 95 -5.84 12.94 -1.42
CA PRO A 95 -5.24 12.93 -0.08
C PRO A 95 -4.52 11.63 0.28
N VAL A 96 -5.03 10.46 -0.14
CA VAL A 96 -4.30 9.19 0.08
C VAL A 96 -3.01 9.10 -0.73
N PHE A 97 -3.02 9.53 -1.99
CA PHE A 97 -1.80 9.53 -2.81
C PHE A 97 -0.77 10.50 -2.22
N TYR A 98 -1.21 11.70 -1.83
CA TYR A 98 -0.36 12.72 -1.22
C TYR A 98 0.31 12.21 0.06
N PHE A 99 -0.46 11.57 0.94
CA PHE A 99 0.06 11.00 2.18
C PHE A 99 1.08 9.89 1.91
N TYR A 100 0.72 8.91 1.08
CA TYR A 100 1.52 7.70 0.93
C TYR A 100 2.70 7.85 -0.04
N THR A 101 2.74 8.89 -0.87
CA THR A 101 3.86 9.12 -1.81
C THR A 101 5.23 9.26 -1.13
N VAL A 102 5.27 9.53 0.18
CA VAL A 102 6.51 9.56 0.98
C VAL A 102 6.59 8.45 2.02
N ASN A 103 5.61 7.53 2.05
CA ASN A 103 5.54 6.42 2.99
C ASN A 103 5.78 5.10 2.25
N PRO A 104 6.80 4.30 2.61
CA PRO A 104 7.13 3.09 1.87
C PRO A 104 6.05 2.02 2.09
N ILE A 105 5.13 1.89 1.15
CA ILE A 105 4.14 0.81 1.06
C ILE A 105 4.14 0.23 -0.37
N PRO A 106 4.02 -1.10 -0.54
CA PRO A 106 4.11 -1.75 -1.86
C PRO A 106 3.03 -1.27 -2.83
N ASP A 107 1.87 -0.83 -2.31
CA ASP A 107 0.77 -0.27 -3.07
C ASP A 107 1.17 0.94 -3.93
N ASN A 108 2.17 1.72 -3.51
CA ASN A 108 2.72 2.83 -4.32
C ASN A 108 3.35 2.30 -5.62
N LEU A 109 4.14 1.23 -5.54
CA LEU A 109 4.76 0.62 -6.71
C LEU A 109 3.69 -0.02 -7.61
N SER A 110 2.69 -0.68 -7.02
CA SER A 110 1.56 -1.24 -7.78
C SER A 110 0.76 -0.17 -8.51
N LEU A 111 0.43 0.94 -7.84
CA LEU A 111 -0.28 2.06 -8.46
C LEU A 111 0.53 2.68 -9.60
N CYS A 112 1.82 2.95 -9.38
CA CYS A 112 2.72 3.48 -10.40
C CYS A 112 2.73 2.59 -11.64
N THR A 113 3.02 1.32 -11.45
CA THR A 113 3.18 0.34 -12.53
C THR A 113 1.86 0.06 -13.23
N VAL A 114 0.72 0.05 -12.52
CA VAL A 114 -0.57 -0.15 -13.18
C VAL A 114 -0.98 1.01 -14.07
N ILE A 115 -0.68 2.26 -13.68
CA ILE A 115 -0.91 3.43 -14.55
C ILE A 115 -0.11 3.28 -15.85
N TRP A 116 1.15 2.85 -15.75
CA TRP A 116 1.99 2.58 -16.92
C TRP A 116 1.50 1.37 -17.74
N TYR A 117 0.99 0.32 -17.10
CA TYR A 117 0.33 -0.79 -17.80
C TYR A 117 -0.85 -0.29 -18.63
N ILE A 118 -1.75 0.52 -18.05
CA ILE A 118 -2.91 1.08 -18.78
C ILE A 118 -2.41 1.93 -19.97
N TYR A 119 -1.41 2.78 -19.76
CA TYR A 119 -0.84 3.58 -20.84
C TYR A 119 -0.30 2.70 -21.99
N PHE A 120 0.55 1.73 -21.67
CA PHE A 120 1.19 0.91 -22.69
C PHE A 120 0.23 -0.07 -23.37
N ILE A 121 -0.77 -0.60 -22.66
CA ILE A 121 -1.76 -1.49 -23.29
C ILE A 121 -2.67 -0.71 -24.24
N LEU A 122 -3.10 0.50 -23.88
CA LEU A 122 -3.86 1.35 -24.79
C LEU A 122 -3.01 1.78 -25.99
N LEU A 123 -1.74 2.15 -25.77
CA LEU A 123 -0.81 2.50 -26.84
C LEU A 123 -0.51 1.32 -27.78
N PHE A 124 -0.47 0.10 -27.25
CA PHE A 124 -0.39 -1.12 -28.05
C PHE A 124 -1.61 -1.25 -28.96
N TYR A 125 -2.82 -0.98 -28.47
CA TYR A 125 -4.03 -1.06 -29.30
C TYR A 125 -4.18 0.11 -30.28
N GLU A 126 -3.54 1.27 -30.07
CA GLU A 126 -3.45 2.34 -31.08
C GLU A 126 -2.44 2.00 -32.20
N ASN A 127 -1.25 1.50 -31.85
CA ASN A 127 -0.12 1.43 -32.78
C ASN A 127 0.29 0.01 -33.20
N LYS A 128 -0.23 -1.02 -32.52
CA LYS A 128 0.05 -2.45 -32.75
C LYS A 128 1.54 -2.86 -32.68
N GLN A 129 2.38 -2.08 -32.01
CA GLN A 129 3.81 -2.41 -31.84
C GLN A 129 4.04 -3.34 -30.64
N THR A 130 4.68 -4.49 -30.86
CA THR A 130 4.97 -5.52 -29.83
C THR A 130 5.74 -4.97 -28.62
N LYS A 131 6.59 -3.96 -28.79
CA LYS A 131 7.29 -3.32 -27.65
C LYS A 131 6.33 -2.79 -26.58
N HIS A 132 5.17 -2.27 -27.00
CA HIS A 132 4.17 -1.74 -26.08
C HIS A 132 3.45 -2.85 -25.34
N LEU A 133 3.20 -3.99 -26.00
CA LEU A 133 2.68 -5.18 -25.34
C LEU A 133 3.68 -5.71 -24.30
N LEU A 134 4.96 -5.84 -24.64
CA LEU A 134 6.00 -6.31 -23.71
C LEU A 134 6.12 -5.39 -22.49
N LEU A 135 6.12 -4.07 -22.71
CA LEU A 135 6.12 -3.09 -21.61
C LEU A 135 4.85 -3.19 -20.76
N ALA A 136 3.67 -3.29 -21.37
CA ALA A 136 2.42 -3.49 -20.63
C ALA A 136 2.48 -4.77 -19.78
N SER A 137 2.89 -5.90 -20.36
CA SER A 137 3.04 -7.18 -19.65
C SER A 137 4.01 -7.08 -18.48
N PHE A 138 5.15 -6.40 -18.66
CA PHE A 138 6.12 -6.15 -17.60
C PHE A 138 5.55 -5.30 -16.46
N PHE A 139 4.86 -4.21 -16.79
CA PHE A 139 4.24 -3.35 -15.79
C PHE A 139 3.10 -4.05 -15.04
N LEU A 140 2.30 -4.89 -15.71
CA LEU A 140 1.28 -5.71 -15.07
C LEU A 140 1.92 -6.73 -14.11
N LEU A 141 3.00 -7.39 -14.53
CA LEU A 141 3.78 -8.28 -13.66
C LEU A 141 4.25 -7.55 -12.39
N LEU A 142 4.88 -6.38 -12.52
CA LEU A 142 5.35 -5.62 -11.36
C LEU A 142 4.20 -5.18 -10.44
N ALA A 143 3.07 -4.77 -11.01
CA ALA A 143 1.89 -4.39 -10.26
C ALA A 143 1.36 -5.56 -9.42
N THR A 144 1.22 -6.73 -10.06
CA THR A 144 0.72 -7.95 -9.42
C THR A 144 1.71 -8.47 -8.38
N LEU A 145 3.02 -8.56 -8.67
CA LEU A 145 4.03 -8.97 -7.69
C LEU A 145 3.97 -8.10 -6.44
N SER A 146 3.92 -6.78 -6.62
CA SER A 146 3.92 -5.84 -5.50
C SER A 146 2.63 -5.95 -4.68
N LYS A 147 1.47 -6.14 -5.33
CA LYS A 147 0.16 -6.27 -4.67
C LYS A 147 -0.85 -6.99 -5.57
N LEU A 148 -1.21 -8.21 -5.19
CA LEU A 148 -2.11 -9.10 -5.95
C LEU A 148 -3.40 -8.45 -6.49
N PRO A 149 -4.17 -7.66 -5.70
CA PRO A 149 -5.38 -6.98 -6.20
C PRO A 149 -5.21 -6.22 -7.52
N PHE A 150 -4.03 -5.68 -7.82
CA PHE A 150 -3.80 -4.94 -9.07
C PHE A 150 -3.82 -5.81 -10.33
N LEU A 151 -3.81 -7.15 -10.20
CA LEU A 151 -4.08 -8.06 -11.32
C LEU A 151 -5.46 -7.80 -11.96
N LEU A 152 -6.41 -7.22 -11.22
CA LEU A 152 -7.75 -6.88 -11.74
C LEU A 152 -7.70 -5.98 -12.99
N PHE A 153 -6.62 -5.20 -13.16
CA PHE A 153 -6.44 -4.33 -14.34
C PHE A 153 -6.20 -5.12 -15.64
N SER A 154 -5.90 -6.42 -15.54
CA SER A 154 -5.91 -7.34 -16.69
C SER A 154 -7.26 -7.34 -17.44
N ILE A 155 -8.35 -6.89 -16.80
CA ILE A 155 -9.66 -6.71 -17.44
C ILE A 155 -9.61 -5.87 -18.72
N ILE A 156 -8.67 -4.91 -18.82
CA ILE A 156 -8.48 -4.10 -20.04
C ILE A 156 -8.00 -4.99 -21.18
N SER A 157 -7.00 -5.84 -20.93
CA SER A 157 -6.48 -6.75 -21.95
C SER A 157 -7.51 -7.82 -22.33
N ILE A 158 -8.24 -8.34 -21.35
CA ILE A 158 -9.36 -9.26 -21.56
C ILE A 158 -10.45 -8.62 -22.43
N TYR A 159 -10.82 -7.37 -22.16
CA TYR A 159 -11.78 -6.62 -22.98
C TYR A 159 -11.34 -6.56 -24.45
N TYR A 160 -10.11 -6.14 -24.72
CA TYR A 160 -9.63 -6.03 -26.09
C TYR A 160 -9.51 -7.39 -26.79
N PHE A 161 -9.13 -8.45 -26.07
CA PHE A 161 -9.14 -9.81 -26.59
C PHE A 161 -10.53 -10.23 -27.07
N PHE A 162 -11.57 -10.05 -26.23
CA PHE A 162 -12.95 -10.38 -26.61
C PHE A 162 -13.50 -9.45 -27.69
N ARG A 163 -13.19 -8.16 -27.63
CA ARG A 163 -13.59 -7.19 -28.66
C ARG A 163 -13.08 -7.61 -30.04
N ASP A 164 -11.80 -7.96 -30.14
CA ASP A 164 -11.18 -8.36 -31.39
C ASP A 164 -11.77 -9.69 -31.92
N ILE A 165 -12.11 -10.64 -31.03
CA ILE A 165 -12.81 -11.89 -31.41
C ILE A 165 -14.22 -11.61 -31.91
N ILE A 166 -14.99 -10.77 -31.21
CA ILE A 166 -16.36 -10.43 -31.60
C ILE A 166 -16.37 -9.73 -32.96
N GLN A 167 -15.43 -8.81 -33.20
CA GLN A 167 -15.31 -8.10 -34.47
C GLN A 167 -14.85 -8.99 -35.62
N LYS A 168 -13.84 -9.86 -35.39
CA LYS A 168 -13.28 -10.75 -36.42
C LYS A 168 -14.05 -12.06 -36.58
N LYS A 169 -14.97 -12.38 -35.66
CA LYS A 169 -15.68 -13.67 -35.53
C LYS A 169 -14.76 -14.90 -35.49
N THR A 170 -13.49 -14.72 -35.13
CA THR A 170 -12.49 -15.80 -35.05
C THR A 170 -11.39 -15.44 -34.06
N ILE A 171 -10.70 -16.45 -33.53
CA ILE A 171 -9.50 -16.28 -32.72
C ILE A 171 -8.30 -16.22 -33.66
N SER A 172 -7.70 -15.03 -33.79
CA SER A 172 -6.53 -14.86 -34.67
C SER A 172 -5.23 -15.27 -33.98
N ARG A 173 -4.17 -15.53 -34.77
CA ARG A 173 -2.82 -15.77 -34.23
C ARG A 173 -2.31 -14.60 -33.38
N GLU A 174 -2.69 -13.36 -33.73
CA GLU A 174 -2.38 -12.16 -32.95
C GLU A 174 -3.03 -12.22 -31.55
N ASN A 175 -4.29 -12.63 -31.47
CA ASN A 175 -4.99 -12.79 -30.18
C ASN A 175 -4.27 -13.82 -29.29
N ILE A 176 -3.87 -14.96 -29.85
CA ILE A 176 -3.15 -16.00 -29.12
C ILE A 176 -1.78 -15.49 -28.65
N PHE A 177 -1.02 -14.85 -29.54
CA PHE A 177 0.29 -14.29 -29.22
C PHE A 177 0.21 -13.25 -28.11
N ASN A 178 -0.75 -12.33 -28.19
CA ASN A 178 -0.94 -11.26 -27.20
C ASN A 178 -1.27 -11.84 -25.81
N SER A 179 -2.24 -12.76 -25.75
CA SER A 179 -2.63 -13.42 -24.50
C SER A 179 -1.51 -14.26 -23.92
N PHE A 180 -0.82 -15.05 -24.75
CA PHE A 180 0.32 -15.86 -24.32
C PHE A 180 1.45 -14.98 -23.75
N THR A 181 1.76 -13.87 -24.40
CA THR A 181 2.79 -12.92 -23.94
C THR A 181 2.45 -12.33 -22.58
N GLN A 182 1.19 -11.98 -22.31
CA GLN A 182 0.82 -11.49 -20.98
C GLN A 182 0.84 -12.58 -19.92
N LEU A 183 0.33 -13.78 -20.25
CA LEU A 183 0.30 -14.92 -19.34
C LEU A 183 1.69 -15.36 -18.90
N ILE A 184 2.65 -15.44 -19.83
CA ILE A 184 4.02 -15.85 -19.51
C ILE A 184 4.72 -14.82 -18.61
N PHE A 185 4.45 -13.53 -18.82
CA PHE A 185 5.00 -12.47 -17.98
C PHE A 185 4.43 -12.49 -16.58
N ILE A 186 3.11 -12.70 -16.40
CA ILE A 186 2.51 -12.70 -15.05
C ILE A 186 2.74 -14.01 -14.30
N LEU A 187 3.16 -15.09 -14.98
CA LEU A 187 3.35 -16.41 -14.40
C LEU A 187 4.19 -16.42 -13.11
N PRO A 188 5.34 -15.70 -12.99
CA PRO A 188 6.10 -15.66 -11.74
C PRO A 188 5.30 -15.10 -10.56
N ALA A 189 4.45 -14.09 -10.79
CA ALA A 189 3.59 -13.56 -9.74
C ALA A 189 2.53 -14.58 -9.32
N LEU A 190 1.90 -15.24 -10.30
CA LEU A 190 0.92 -16.29 -10.03
C LEU A 190 1.54 -17.44 -9.23
N LEU A 191 2.76 -17.87 -9.58
CA LEU A 191 3.48 -18.91 -8.85
C LEU A 191 3.82 -18.50 -7.41
N TRP A 192 4.25 -17.25 -7.19
CA TRP A 192 4.49 -16.74 -5.84
C TRP A 192 3.21 -16.81 -4.99
N TYR A 193 2.11 -16.23 -5.49
CA TYR A 193 0.86 -16.17 -4.74
C TYR A 193 0.25 -17.56 -4.53
N ALA A 194 0.33 -18.45 -5.53
CA ALA A 194 -0.07 -19.85 -5.37
C ALA A 194 0.70 -20.57 -4.26
N TRP A 195 1.98 -20.23 -4.07
CA TRP A 195 2.81 -20.81 -3.01
C TRP A 195 2.49 -20.25 -1.62
N VAL A 196 2.30 -18.93 -1.49
CA VAL A 196 2.21 -18.29 -0.16
C VAL A 196 0.78 -18.19 0.41
N ILE A 197 -0.25 -18.07 -0.44
CA ILE A 197 -1.65 -17.94 -0.02
C ILE A 197 -2.12 -19.07 0.90
N PRO A 198 -1.77 -20.35 0.68
CA PRO A 198 -2.13 -21.43 1.60
C PRO A 198 -1.67 -21.21 3.05
N GLY A 199 -0.61 -20.40 3.25
CA GLY A 199 -0.09 -20.02 4.56
C GLY A 199 -0.84 -18.86 5.23
N TRP A 200 -1.79 -18.20 4.57
CA TRP A 200 -2.51 -17.03 5.10
C TRP A 200 -3.75 -17.41 5.94
N GLN A 201 -3.73 -18.59 6.58
CA GLN A 201 -4.87 -19.10 7.34
C GLN A 201 -5.35 -18.08 8.39
N GLY A 202 -6.66 -17.85 8.44
CA GLY A 202 -7.27 -16.89 9.36
C GLY A 202 -7.22 -15.43 8.90
N ASN A 203 -6.52 -15.10 7.81
CA ASN A 203 -6.50 -13.74 7.28
C ASN A 203 -7.87 -13.34 6.69
N PRO A 204 -8.47 -12.21 7.10
CA PRO A 204 -9.76 -11.74 6.57
C PRO A 204 -9.83 -11.63 5.05
N ILE A 205 -8.72 -11.30 4.39
CA ILE A 205 -8.62 -11.13 2.92
C ILE A 205 -8.96 -12.44 2.16
N LEU A 206 -8.80 -13.61 2.78
CA LEU A 206 -9.19 -14.87 2.13
C LEU A 206 -10.70 -15.11 2.13
N THR A 207 -11.42 -14.43 3.02
CA THR A 207 -12.84 -14.69 3.25
C THR A 207 -13.72 -13.50 2.91
N GLY A 208 -13.19 -12.27 2.95
CA GLY A 208 -13.89 -11.03 2.66
C GLY A 208 -15.28 -10.97 3.31
N ILE A 209 -16.28 -10.63 2.49
CA ILE A 209 -17.68 -10.59 2.90
C ILE A 209 -18.29 -11.93 3.26
N PHE A 210 -17.76 -13.05 2.78
CA PHE A 210 -18.37 -14.37 2.98
C PHE A 210 -18.31 -14.83 4.44
N LYS A 211 -17.38 -14.27 5.24
CA LYS A 211 -17.32 -14.51 6.69
C LYS A 211 -18.24 -13.62 7.50
N THR A 212 -18.38 -12.35 7.11
CA THR A 212 -19.09 -11.33 7.93
C THR A 212 -20.55 -11.09 7.52
N GLY A 213 -20.92 -11.40 6.27
CA GLY A 213 -22.23 -11.09 5.67
C GLY A 213 -22.41 -9.60 5.34
N LEU A 214 -23.15 -9.28 4.28
CA LEU A 214 -23.28 -7.89 3.77
C LEU A 214 -24.03 -6.93 4.71
N PHE A 215 -25.14 -7.38 5.31
CA PHE A 215 -26.11 -6.50 5.99
C PHE A 215 -25.95 -6.44 7.51
N ASN A 216 -24.77 -6.75 8.04
CA ASN A 216 -24.51 -6.55 9.47
C ASN A 216 -24.26 -5.04 9.76
N TYR A 217 -24.49 -4.62 11.01
CA TYR A 217 -24.38 -3.20 11.39
C TYR A 217 -22.98 -2.62 11.15
N GLU A 218 -21.93 -3.38 11.48
CA GLU A 218 -20.53 -2.96 11.28
C GLU A 218 -20.23 -2.69 9.80
N ASN A 219 -20.67 -3.58 8.92
CA ASN A 219 -20.49 -3.49 7.48
C ASN A 219 -21.27 -2.33 6.88
N LEU A 220 -22.48 -2.05 7.37
CA LEU A 220 -23.21 -0.83 6.99
C LEU A 220 -22.45 0.45 7.42
N MET A 221 -21.81 0.44 8.59
CA MET A 221 -20.98 1.56 9.05
C MET A 221 -19.70 1.71 8.22
N ILE A 222 -19.07 0.61 7.82
CA ILE A 222 -17.92 0.62 6.91
C ILE A 222 -18.34 1.18 5.54
N LEU A 223 -19.46 0.73 4.97
CA LEU A 223 -19.98 1.25 3.70
C LEU A 223 -20.31 2.74 3.79
N LYS A 224 -20.94 3.17 4.90
CA LYS A 224 -21.20 4.60 5.18
C LYS A 224 -19.90 5.40 5.23
N PHE A 225 -18.85 4.88 5.86
CA PHE A 225 -17.54 5.52 5.86
C PHE A 225 -16.96 5.63 4.44
N HIS A 226 -17.06 4.56 3.65
CA HIS A 226 -16.57 4.59 2.28
C HIS A 226 -17.27 5.66 1.44
N PHE A 227 -18.60 5.71 1.52
CA PHE A 227 -19.41 6.67 0.78
C PHE A 227 -19.22 8.13 1.25
N LEU A 228 -19.18 8.37 2.56
CA LEU A 228 -19.14 9.72 3.13
C LEU A 228 -17.74 10.28 3.39
N LYS A 229 -16.71 9.43 3.45
CA LYS A 229 -15.33 9.84 3.74
C LYS A 229 -14.33 9.30 2.73
N MET A 230 -14.30 8.00 2.46
CA MET A 230 -13.25 7.42 1.59
C MET A 230 -13.27 8.02 0.20
N PHE A 231 -14.38 7.90 -0.53
CA PHE A 231 -14.49 8.47 -1.87
C PHE A 231 -14.38 10.00 -1.86
N PRO A 232 -15.15 10.74 -1.03
CA PRO A 232 -15.22 12.18 -1.17
C PRO A 232 -14.07 12.99 -0.57
N LEU A 233 -13.37 12.44 0.43
CA LEU A 233 -12.33 13.16 1.17
C LEU A 233 -10.95 12.52 1.06
N LEU A 234 -10.84 11.22 0.82
CA LEU A 234 -9.56 10.50 0.83
C LEU A 234 -9.07 10.14 -0.59
N LEU A 235 -9.94 9.61 -1.44
CA LEU A 235 -9.61 9.28 -2.85
C LEU A 235 -9.67 10.51 -3.75
N LEU A 236 -10.78 11.24 -3.66
CA LEU A 236 -10.93 12.57 -4.23
C LEU A 236 -10.81 13.61 -3.11
N SER A 237 -10.35 14.81 -3.44
CA SER A 237 -10.49 15.97 -2.55
C SER A 237 -11.77 16.75 -2.90
N PRO A 238 -12.43 17.41 -1.93
CA PRO A 238 -13.65 18.20 -2.18
C PRO A 238 -13.59 19.14 -3.39
N PRO A 239 -12.49 19.88 -3.64
CA PRO A 239 -12.43 20.78 -4.80
C PRO A 239 -12.46 20.07 -6.15
N ILE A 240 -12.00 18.82 -6.21
CA ILE A 240 -11.89 18.03 -7.45
C ILE A 240 -13.25 17.48 -7.90
N TRP A 241 -14.23 17.37 -6.99
CA TRP A 241 -15.54 16.77 -7.28
C TRP A 241 -16.27 17.41 -8.46
N ILE A 242 -16.12 18.72 -8.65
CA ILE A 242 -16.73 19.41 -9.80
C ILE A 242 -16.27 18.79 -11.13
N PHE A 243 -14.98 18.52 -11.31
CA PHE A 243 -14.48 17.88 -12.52
C PHE A 243 -14.88 16.41 -12.59
N PHE A 244 -14.92 15.71 -11.47
CA PHE A 244 -15.35 14.32 -11.46
C PHE A 244 -16.82 14.18 -11.90
N VAL A 245 -17.74 14.98 -11.34
CA VAL A 245 -19.17 14.98 -11.69
C VAL A 245 -19.39 15.39 -13.16
N LEU A 246 -18.76 16.48 -13.61
CA LEU A 246 -18.82 16.89 -15.02
C LEU A 246 -18.24 15.81 -15.94
N GLY A 247 -17.21 15.09 -15.48
CA GLY A 247 -16.61 13.97 -16.19
C GLY A 247 -17.57 12.80 -16.38
N LEU A 248 -18.31 12.41 -15.33
CA LEU A 248 -19.35 11.38 -15.43
C LEU A 248 -20.48 11.77 -16.40
N ILE A 249 -20.91 13.04 -16.38
CA ILE A 249 -21.92 13.57 -17.32
C ILE A 249 -21.38 13.51 -18.76
N SER A 250 -20.14 13.95 -18.98
CA SER A 250 -19.51 13.92 -20.29
C SER A 250 -19.24 12.49 -20.79
N LEU A 251 -18.94 11.54 -19.91
CA LEU A 251 -18.71 10.14 -20.29
C LEU A 251 -19.99 9.47 -20.80
N LYS A 252 -21.15 9.81 -20.21
CA LYS A 252 -22.46 9.31 -20.65
C LYS A 252 -22.82 9.77 -22.07
N SER A 253 -22.36 10.96 -22.48
CA SER A 253 -22.62 11.52 -23.81
C SER A 253 -21.58 11.13 -24.85
N ALA A 254 -20.43 10.60 -24.43
CA ALA A 254 -19.46 10.00 -25.33
C ALA A 254 -19.99 8.66 -25.89
N ALA A 255 -19.55 8.29 -27.09
CA ALA A 255 -19.88 6.98 -27.66
C ALA A 255 -19.38 5.87 -26.73
N VAL A 256 -20.29 5.30 -25.94
CA VAL A 256 -20.03 4.32 -24.85
C VAL A 256 -19.10 3.18 -25.32
N GLN A 257 -19.19 2.80 -26.59
CA GLN A 257 -18.33 1.79 -27.20
C GLN A 257 -16.82 2.13 -27.18
N SER A 258 -16.45 3.41 -27.24
CA SER A 258 -15.04 3.86 -27.28
C SER A 258 -14.35 3.75 -25.92
N TYR A 259 -15.12 3.72 -24.82
CA TYR A 259 -14.61 3.72 -23.44
C TYR A 259 -15.12 2.53 -22.62
N LEU A 260 -15.59 1.46 -23.27
CA LEU A 260 -16.12 0.29 -22.56
C LEU A 260 -15.06 -0.38 -21.66
N TRP A 261 -13.78 -0.33 -22.03
CA TRP A 261 -12.67 -0.77 -21.17
C TRP A 261 -12.63 -0.04 -19.83
N LEU A 262 -12.94 1.26 -19.81
CA LEU A 262 -12.96 2.09 -18.59
C LEU A 262 -14.16 1.71 -17.72
N VAL A 263 -15.33 1.49 -18.34
CA VAL A 263 -16.53 1.02 -17.63
C VAL A 263 -16.27 -0.35 -16.98
N LEU A 264 -15.67 -1.29 -17.71
CA LEU A 264 -15.32 -2.61 -17.17
C LEU A 264 -14.29 -2.51 -16.03
N LEU A 265 -13.33 -1.60 -16.12
CA LEU A 265 -12.39 -1.33 -15.03
C LEU A 265 -13.11 -0.80 -13.78
N ILE A 266 -14.04 0.16 -13.94
CA ILE A 266 -14.86 0.68 -12.83
C ILE A 266 -15.63 -0.47 -12.19
N LEU A 267 -16.35 -1.27 -12.98
CA LEU A 267 -17.12 -2.41 -12.48
C LEU A 267 -16.24 -3.44 -11.74
N MET A 268 -15.05 -3.72 -12.27
CA MET A 268 -14.12 -4.66 -11.66
C MET A 268 -13.59 -4.15 -10.31
N THR A 269 -13.26 -2.85 -10.20
CA THR A 269 -12.85 -2.27 -8.91
C THR A 269 -13.99 -2.20 -7.90
N LEU A 270 -15.22 -1.92 -8.34
CA LEU A 270 -16.41 -1.99 -7.48
C LEU A 270 -16.69 -3.41 -6.99
N LEU A 271 -16.52 -4.42 -7.86
CA LEU A 271 -16.61 -5.82 -7.46
C LEU A 271 -15.56 -6.16 -6.40
N PHE A 272 -14.30 -5.73 -6.59
CA PHE A 272 -13.25 -5.88 -5.59
C PHE A 272 -13.65 -5.27 -4.24
N LEU A 273 -14.17 -4.04 -4.22
CA LEU A 273 -14.64 -3.42 -2.98
C LEU A 273 -15.81 -4.20 -2.37
N ILE A 274 -16.79 -4.64 -3.15
CA ILE A 274 -17.92 -5.43 -2.63
C ILE A 274 -17.42 -6.71 -1.97
N LEU A 275 -16.40 -7.37 -2.51
CA LEU A 275 -15.86 -8.61 -1.96
C LEU A 275 -15.00 -8.38 -0.71
N GLU A 276 -14.26 -7.26 -0.66
CA GLU A 276 -13.20 -7.04 0.33
C GLU A 276 -13.46 -5.91 1.33
N PHE A 277 -14.56 -5.15 1.25
CA PHE A 277 -14.72 -3.95 2.10
C PHE A 277 -14.68 -4.26 3.61
N SER A 278 -15.10 -5.45 4.04
CA SER A 278 -15.00 -5.86 5.44
C SER A 278 -13.55 -6.07 5.90
N ALA A 279 -12.70 -6.59 5.00
CA ALA A 279 -11.26 -6.75 5.23
C ALA A 279 -10.50 -5.42 5.13
N ILE A 280 -10.89 -4.55 4.19
CA ILE A 280 -10.34 -3.19 4.04
C ILE A 280 -10.68 -2.33 5.25
N ASN A 281 -11.93 -2.41 5.71
CA ASN A 281 -12.46 -1.66 6.85
C ASN A 281 -12.22 -0.13 6.69
N ILE A 282 -12.22 0.64 7.77
CA ILE A 282 -12.08 2.11 7.76
C ILE A 282 -10.64 2.60 7.95
N VAL A 283 -9.72 1.67 8.26
CA VAL A 283 -8.33 1.99 8.66
C VAL A 283 -7.30 1.66 7.58
N HIS A 284 -7.67 0.94 6.53
CA HIS A 284 -6.75 0.52 5.47
C HIS A 284 -7.07 1.20 4.13
N ASP A 285 -7.08 2.53 4.16
CA ASP A 285 -7.35 3.39 3.01
C ASP A 285 -6.47 3.11 1.79
N TYR A 286 -5.23 2.65 1.97
CA TYR A 286 -4.33 2.29 0.86
C TYR A 286 -4.83 1.13 -0.01
N TYR A 287 -5.68 0.22 0.50
CA TYR A 287 -6.30 -0.81 -0.35
C TYR A 287 -7.27 -0.23 -1.39
N MET A 288 -7.62 1.04 -1.28
CA MET A 288 -8.46 1.74 -2.25
C MET A 288 -7.66 2.34 -3.42
N PHE A 289 -6.34 2.14 -3.48
CA PHE A 289 -5.51 2.60 -4.60
C PHE A 289 -5.94 2.10 -5.99
N PRO A 290 -6.49 0.88 -6.16
CA PRO A 290 -7.05 0.44 -7.45
C PRO A 290 -8.13 1.36 -8.01
N PHE A 291 -8.75 2.21 -7.19
CA PHE A 291 -9.73 3.19 -7.64
C PHE A 291 -9.11 4.44 -8.27
N LEU A 292 -7.89 4.82 -7.85
CA LEU A 292 -7.27 6.07 -8.25
C LEU A 292 -7.08 6.19 -9.77
N PRO A 293 -6.62 5.16 -10.52
CA PRO A 293 -6.42 5.30 -11.96
C PRO A 293 -7.68 5.72 -12.70
N TRP A 294 -8.82 5.05 -12.47
CA TRP A 294 -10.03 5.38 -13.19
C TRP A 294 -10.69 6.67 -12.68
N LEU A 295 -10.63 6.95 -11.37
CA LEU A 295 -11.14 8.20 -10.81
C LEU A 295 -10.47 9.41 -11.49
N TYR A 296 -9.15 9.33 -11.69
CA TYR A 296 -8.37 10.41 -12.29
C TYR A 296 -8.34 10.39 -13.84
N ILE A 297 -8.77 9.28 -14.48
CA ILE A 297 -9.12 9.26 -15.91
C ILE A 297 -10.49 9.91 -16.17
N VAL A 298 -11.43 9.89 -15.22
CA VAL A 298 -12.74 10.54 -15.38
C VAL A 298 -12.64 12.08 -15.30
N ILE A 299 -11.77 12.61 -14.44
CA ILE A 299 -11.54 14.06 -14.27
C ILE A 299 -11.28 14.83 -15.58
N PRO A 300 -10.38 14.40 -16.49
CA PRO A 300 -10.15 15.13 -17.74
C PRO A 300 -11.37 15.23 -18.66
N PHE A 301 -12.32 14.29 -18.60
CA PHE A 301 -13.61 14.46 -19.29
C PHE A 301 -14.35 15.69 -18.76
N GLY A 302 -14.33 15.92 -17.45
CA GLY A 302 -14.97 17.09 -16.84
C GLY A 302 -14.25 18.39 -17.15
N ILE A 303 -12.92 18.37 -17.24
CA ILE A 303 -12.12 19.51 -17.69
C ILE A 303 -12.49 19.89 -19.13
N GLU A 304 -12.55 18.92 -20.04
CA GLU A 304 -12.94 19.16 -21.44
C GLU A 304 -14.39 19.61 -21.56
N TYR A 305 -15.29 19.06 -20.76
CA TYR A 305 -16.68 19.49 -20.72
C TYR A 305 -16.81 20.94 -20.26
N LEU A 306 -16.11 21.33 -19.19
CA LEU A 306 -16.11 22.72 -18.69
C LEU A 306 -15.58 23.71 -19.75
N LYS A 307 -14.52 23.36 -20.48
CA LYS A 307 -13.97 24.19 -21.57
C LYS A 307 -15.00 24.50 -22.65
N ARG A 308 -15.91 23.55 -22.93
CA ARG A 308 -17.00 23.74 -23.90
C ARG A 308 -18.12 24.61 -23.35
N MET A 309 -18.35 24.57 -22.03
CA MET A 309 -19.42 25.32 -21.39
C MET A 309 -19.10 26.80 -21.17
N THR A 310 -17.84 27.16 -20.94
CA THR A 310 -17.49 28.54 -20.58
C THR A 310 -16.10 28.96 -21.05
N LYS A 311 -15.96 30.23 -21.46
CA LYS A 311 -14.67 30.84 -21.81
C LYS A 311 -13.77 31.07 -20.58
N ASN A 312 -14.35 31.13 -19.39
CA ASN A 312 -13.64 31.39 -18.13
C ASN A 312 -13.09 30.11 -17.46
N TYR A 313 -13.06 28.99 -18.19
CA TYR A 313 -12.64 27.68 -17.64
C TYR A 313 -11.25 27.74 -16.98
N PHE A 314 -10.33 28.55 -17.52
CA PHE A 314 -8.96 28.66 -16.99
C PHE A 314 -8.94 29.22 -15.56
N ILE A 315 -9.78 30.20 -15.26
CA ILE A 315 -9.89 30.79 -13.92
C ILE A 315 -10.43 29.74 -12.94
N ILE A 316 -11.49 29.02 -13.33
CA ILE A 316 -12.10 27.97 -12.50
C ILE A 316 -11.08 26.86 -12.19
N ILE A 317 -10.36 26.37 -13.21
CA ILE A 317 -9.31 25.36 -13.03
C ILE A 317 -8.19 25.88 -12.12
N SER A 318 -7.76 27.12 -12.30
CA SER A 318 -6.69 27.71 -11.48
C SER A 318 -7.10 27.82 -10.01
N ILE A 319 -8.33 28.27 -9.75
CA ILE A 319 -8.89 28.32 -8.39
C ILE A 319 -8.95 26.91 -7.78
N ILE A 320 -9.46 25.92 -8.52
CA ILE A 320 -9.55 24.55 -8.01
C ILE A 320 -8.16 23.99 -7.71
N CYS A 321 -7.18 24.20 -8.59
CA CYS A 321 -5.80 23.77 -8.34
C CYS A 321 -5.22 24.44 -7.08
N LEU A 322 -5.45 25.74 -6.89
CA LEU A 322 -4.99 26.48 -5.71
C LEU A 322 -5.68 25.97 -4.43
N VAL A 323 -7.00 25.80 -4.45
CA VAL A 323 -7.75 25.31 -3.29
C VAL A 323 -7.34 23.87 -2.97
N SER A 324 -7.13 22.99 -3.95
CA SER A 324 -6.60 21.64 -3.74
C SER A 324 -5.19 21.65 -3.14
N ALA A 325 -4.32 22.53 -3.62
CA ALA A 325 -2.96 22.68 -3.11
C ALA A 325 -2.90 23.14 -1.65
N ILE A 326 -3.92 23.87 -1.18
CA ILE A 326 -4.04 24.29 0.23
C ILE A 326 -4.76 23.21 1.05
N TYR A 327 -5.88 22.69 0.54
CA TYR A 327 -6.74 21.74 1.26
C TYR A 327 -6.00 20.44 1.58
N THR A 328 -5.37 19.81 0.59
CA THR A 328 -4.84 18.45 0.75
C THR A 328 -3.72 18.39 1.80
N PRO A 329 -2.70 19.26 1.79
CA PRO A 329 -1.68 19.27 2.84
C PRO A 329 -2.26 19.59 4.22
N LEU A 330 -3.20 20.53 4.34
CA LEU A 330 -3.82 20.85 5.63
C LEU A 330 -4.60 19.67 6.19
N TYR A 331 -5.41 19.01 5.34
CA TYR A 331 -6.20 17.85 5.72
C TYR A 331 -5.33 16.66 6.16
N ILE A 332 -4.24 16.40 5.42
CA ILE A 332 -3.35 15.25 5.68
C ILE A 332 -2.32 15.51 6.79
N SER A 333 -1.92 16.76 7.03
CA SER A 333 -0.85 17.11 7.98
C SER A 333 -1.03 16.51 9.38
N ARG A 334 -2.28 16.34 9.82
CA ARG A 334 -2.62 15.70 11.09
C ARG A 334 -2.12 14.26 11.17
N ASN A 335 -2.15 13.50 10.07
CA ASN A 335 -1.77 12.09 10.05
C ASN A 335 -0.26 11.85 10.24
N TRP A 336 0.57 12.90 10.13
CA TRP A 336 2.00 12.82 10.42
C TRP A 336 2.37 13.20 11.85
N LYS A 337 1.39 13.56 12.67
CA LYS A 337 1.60 13.92 14.08
C LYS A 337 1.83 12.68 14.92
N ILE A 338 2.79 12.77 15.85
CA ILE A 338 3.07 11.69 16.81
C ILE A 338 1.83 11.45 17.69
N GLU A 339 1.03 12.48 17.96
CA GLU A 339 -0.17 12.37 18.79
C GLU A 339 -1.25 11.46 18.19
N GLU A 340 -1.21 11.22 16.87
CA GLU A 340 -2.14 10.33 16.17
C GLU A 340 -1.60 8.88 16.09
N THR A 341 -0.40 8.61 16.61
CA THR A 341 0.08 7.23 16.76
C THR A 341 -0.58 6.55 17.97
N TYR A 342 -0.81 5.25 17.88
CA TYR A 342 -1.27 4.43 19.01
C TYR A 342 -0.12 4.05 19.97
N LEU A 343 1.12 4.43 19.65
CA LEU A 343 2.31 4.05 20.40
C LEU A 343 2.65 5.09 21.47
N ASN A 344 3.26 4.63 22.56
CA ASN A 344 3.72 5.50 23.64
C ASN A 344 4.72 6.56 23.14
N ARG A 345 4.47 7.82 23.48
CA ARG A 345 5.26 8.99 23.05
C ARG A 345 6.68 8.97 23.59
N ASP A 346 6.90 8.37 24.75
CA ASP A 346 8.23 8.26 25.34
C ASP A 346 9.17 7.41 24.48
N ILE A 347 8.64 6.49 23.67
CA ILE A 347 9.44 5.70 22.72
C ILE A 347 10.04 6.59 21.62
N PHE A 348 9.32 7.61 21.18
CA PHE A 348 9.83 8.60 20.23
C PHE A 348 10.78 9.59 20.91
N LYS A 349 10.41 10.06 22.11
CA LYS A 349 11.18 11.05 22.86
C LYS A 349 12.56 10.53 23.26
N TYR A 350 12.62 9.29 23.74
CA TYR A 350 13.85 8.65 24.24
C TYR A 350 14.36 7.55 23.30
N GLN A 351 14.08 7.70 21.99
CA GLN A 351 14.38 6.67 21.00
C GLN A 351 15.86 6.27 20.99
N SER A 352 16.76 7.26 21.10
CA SER A 352 18.21 7.04 21.06
C SER A 352 18.70 6.30 22.31
N GLU A 353 18.23 6.68 23.50
CA GLU A 353 18.58 5.99 24.75
C GLU A 353 18.05 4.55 24.74
N LEU A 354 16.79 4.37 24.35
CA LEU A 354 16.17 3.03 24.26
C LEU A 354 16.87 2.14 23.24
N LYS A 355 17.28 2.69 22.09
CA LYS A 355 18.04 1.96 21.06
C LYS A 355 19.40 1.51 21.57
N ASN A 356 20.09 2.33 22.36
CA ASN A 356 21.44 2.05 22.86
C ASN A 356 21.47 1.32 24.21
N ALA A 357 20.31 1.09 24.84
CA ALA A 357 20.21 0.48 26.17
C ALA A 357 20.77 -0.95 26.24
N ILE A 358 20.68 -1.72 25.15
CA ILE A 358 21.15 -3.11 25.08
C ILE A 358 21.96 -3.33 23.78
N PRO A 359 22.78 -4.40 23.69
CA PRO A 359 23.53 -4.71 22.48
C PRO A 359 22.64 -4.77 21.23
N GLN A 360 23.17 -4.31 20.09
CA GLN A 360 22.39 -4.13 18.87
C GLN A 360 21.75 -5.43 18.35
N ASP A 361 22.47 -6.55 18.43
CA ASP A 361 22.01 -7.86 17.95
C ASP A 361 21.24 -8.67 19.01
N ALA A 362 21.04 -8.10 20.20
CA ALA A 362 20.30 -8.77 21.26
C ALA A 362 18.83 -8.94 20.87
N LYS A 363 18.31 -10.15 21.09
CA LYS A 363 16.87 -10.43 21.01
C LYS A 363 16.21 -10.04 22.33
N CYS A 364 15.04 -9.43 22.27
CA CYS A 364 14.32 -8.97 23.46
C CYS A 364 12.82 -9.30 23.42
N ILE A 365 12.18 -9.23 24.59
CA ILE A 365 10.72 -9.07 24.69
C ILE A 365 10.40 -7.58 24.53
N ILE A 366 9.39 -7.25 23.75
CA ILE A 366 8.92 -5.87 23.52
C ILE A 366 7.42 -5.85 23.76
N LEU A 367 6.97 -5.09 24.76
CA LEU A 367 5.55 -5.00 25.10
C LEU A 367 4.84 -3.83 24.42
N ASN A 368 3.52 -3.93 24.39
CA ASN A 368 2.57 -2.89 24.03
C ASN A 368 2.73 -2.28 22.64
N ASP A 369 3.24 -3.05 21.67
CA ASP A 369 3.23 -2.65 20.26
C ASP A 369 2.08 -3.35 19.52
N ILE A 370 0.94 -2.65 19.39
CA ILE A 370 -0.24 -3.17 18.70
C ILE A 370 0.04 -3.50 17.23
N SER A 371 0.99 -2.83 16.58
CA SER A 371 1.36 -3.19 15.21
C SER A 371 2.24 -4.42 15.11
N ASN A 372 2.96 -4.76 16.17
CA ASN A 372 4.08 -5.70 16.17
C ASN A 372 5.34 -5.25 15.38
N TYR A 373 5.39 -3.99 14.91
CA TYR A 373 6.45 -3.50 14.02
C TYR A 373 7.06 -2.16 14.43
N VAL A 374 6.29 -1.20 14.94
CA VAL A 374 6.75 0.20 15.08
C VAL A 374 7.69 0.39 16.25
N PHE A 375 7.37 -0.15 17.44
CA PHE A 375 8.22 0.00 18.63
C PHE A 375 9.60 -0.60 18.36
N SER A 376 9.62 -1.86 17.96
CA SER A 376 10.85 -2.56 17.59
C SER A 376 11.66 -1.77 16.53
N TYR A 377 11.00 -1.20 15.52
CA TYR A 377 11.65 -0.43 14.46
C TYR A 377 12.35 0.82 14.99
N LEU A 378 11.72 1.52 15.93
CA LEU A 378 12.26 2.74 16.55
C LEU A 378 13.50 2.44 17.39
N ILE A 379 13.46 1.39 18.21
CA ILE A 379 14.60 0.97 19.04
C ILE A 379 15.62 0.11 18.29
N ASP A 380 15.32 -0.23 17.04
CA ASP A 380 16.16 -1.04 16.15
C ASP A 380 16.55 -2.40 16.77
N LYS A 381 15.56 -3.10 17.34
CA LYS A 381 15.72 -4.44 17.95
C LYS A 381 14.76 -5.45 17.34
N ARG A 382 15.17 -6.71 17.33
CA ARG A 382 14.33 -7.86 16.92
C ARG A 382 13.98 -8.67 18.16
N GLY A 383 12.88 -9.41 18.13
CA GLY A 383 12.43 -10.04 19.37
C GLY A 383 11.03 -10.61 19.33
N TYR A 384 10.48 -10.85 20.51
CA TYR A 384 9.11 -11.30 20.69
C TYR A 384 8.28 -10.08 21.08
N VAL A 385 7.31 -9.73 20.23
CA VAL A 385 6.52 -8.52 20.38
C VAL A 385 5.13 -8.89 20.84
N PHE A 386 4.67 -8.24 21.92
CA PHE A 386 3.36 -8.49 22.50
C PHE A 386 2.49 -7.25 22.37
N SER A 387 1.24 -7.44 21.95
CA SER A 387 0.25 -6.38 21.92
C SER A 387 -0.44 -6.29 23.28
N ASN A 388 -0.52 -5.08 23.84
CA ASN A 388 -1.10 -4.83 25.17
C ASN A 388 -0.40 -5.61 26.30
N ASP A 389 -0.90 -5.50 27.53
CA ASP A 389 -0.40 -6.17 28.72
C ASP A 389 -0.69 -7.70 28.71
N ARG A 390 -0.56 -8.34 27.55
CA ARG A 390 -0.85 -9.75 27.29
C ARG A 390 0.44 -10.55 27.22
N ILE A 391 1.19 -10.54 28.32
CA ILE A 391 2.32 -11.45 28.51
C ILE A 391 2.10 -12.25 29.78
N GLU A 392 2.30 -13.56 29.68
CA GLU A 392 2.06 -14.51 30.76
C GLU A 392 3.38 -15.05 31.31
N ASP A 393 3.36 -15.48 32.57
CA ASP A 393 4.48 -16.07 33.30
C ASP A 393 5.21 -17.16 32.49
N GLY A 394 4.44 -18.15 32.02
CA GLY A 394 4.98 -19.29 31.28
C GLY A 394 5.65 -18.90 29.96
N TRP A 395 5.21 -17.82 29.31
CA TRP A 395 5.84 -17.32 28.08
C TRP A 395 7.18 -16.65 28.39
N VAL A 396 7.27 -15.85 29.46
CA VAL A 396 8.55 -15.26 29.86
C VAL A 396 9.55 -16.34 30.24
N TYR A 397 9.12 -17.35 31.01
CA TYR A 397 9.94 -18.51 31.35
C TYR A 397 10.52 -19.21 30.11
N ASP A 398 9.64 -19.55 29.15
CA ASP A 398 10.01 -20.26 27.93
C ASP A 398 10.99 -19.45 27.08
N LEU A 399 10.72 -18.15 26.90
CA LEU A 399 11.59 -17.26 26.13
C LEU A 399 12.99 -17.09 26.74
N ILE A 400 13.09 -17.06 28.06
CA ILE A 400 14.38 -17.03 28.75
C ILE A 400 15.09 -18.37 28.60
N LYS A 401 14.44 -19.46 29.01
CA LYS A 401 15.06 -20.79 29.12
C LYS A 401 15.38 -21.43 27.77
N ASN A 402 14.43 -21.42 26.85
CA ASN A 402 14.51 -22.16 25.60
C ASN A 402 14.97 -21.29 24.42
N HIS A 403 14.82 -19.96 24.52
CA HIS A 403 15.17 -19.03 23.44
C HIS A 403 16.24 -18.00 23.78
N GLY A 404 16.81 -18.08 24.99
CA GLY A 404 17.96 -17.29 25.41
C GLY A 404 17.70 -15.79 25.44
N ILE A 405 16.45 -15.37 25.67
CA ILE A 405 16.09 -13.96 25.77
C ILE A 405 16.58 -13.39 27.09
N LYS A 406 17.35 -12.30 27.00
CA LYS A 406 18.00 -11.65 28.16
C LYS A 406 17.47 -10.27 28.50
N TYR A 407 16.62 -9.70 27.64
CA TYR A 407 16.19 -8.32 27.78
C TYR A 407 14.71 -8.15 27.51
N MET A 408 14.10 -7.18 28.19
CA MET A 408 12.69 -6.83 28.03
C MET A 408 12.50 -5.33 28.03
N TYR A 409 11.76 -4.82 27.04
CA TYR A 409 11.25 -3.45 26.98
C TYR A 409 9.78 -3.46 27.39
N SER A 410 9.44 -2.65 28.40
CA SER A 410 8.08 -2.55 28.91
C SER A 410 7.75 -1.10 29.24
N ASP A 411 6.61 -0.63 28.77
CA ASP A 411 6.01 0.65 29.15
C ASP A 411 4.76 0.47 30.02
N SER A 412 4.59 -0.72 30.60
CA SER A 412 3.44 -1.09 31.42
C SER A 412 3.81 -1.23 32.89
N GLU A 413 3.36 -0.28 33.72
CA GLU A 413 3.52 -0.44 35.17
C GLU A 413 2.77 -1.65 35.71
N LYS A 414 1.64 -2.02 35.10
CA LYS A 414 0.88 -3.23 35.48
C LYS A 414 1.72 -4.49 35.32
N ILE A 415 2.45 -4.63 34.21
CA ILE A 415 3.36 -5.76 34.01
C ILE A 415 4.60 -5.62 34.90
N ASN A 416 5.16 -4.41 34.97
CA ASN A 416 6.37 -4.16 35.76
C ASN A 416 6.16 -4.42 37.26
N SER A 417 4.93 -4.29 37.77
CA SER A 417 4.56 -4.54 39.17
C SER A 417 3.98 -5.94 39.42
N ASN A 418 3.83 -6.78 38.40
CA ASN A 418 3.25 -8.12 38.56
C ASN A 418 4.29 -9.07 39.19
N PRO A 419 4.05 -9.63 40.40
CA PRO A 419 5.01 -10.51 41.07
C PRO A 419 5.43 -11.72 40.23
N GLU A 420 4.51 -12.26 39.42
CA GLU A 420 4.80 -13.41 38.54
C GLU A 420 5.81 -13.06 37.46
N ILE A 421 5.83 -11.82 36.97
CA ILE A 421 6.79 -11.39 35.95
C ILE A 421 8.07 -10.83 36.60
N GLN A 422 7.94 -10.13 37.73
CA GLN A 422 9.07 -9.52 38.45
C GLN A 422 10.13 -10.53 38.88
N LYS A 423 9.74 -11.78 39.16
CA LYS A 423 10.70 -12.85 39.50
C LYS A 423 11.73 -13.10 38.40
N TYR A 424 11.46 -12.69 37.16
CA TYR A 424 12.39 -12.78 36.04
C TYR A 424 13.30 -11.55 35.88
N PHE A 425 13.09 -10.46 36.61
CA PHE A 425 13.90 -9.25 36.47
C PHE A 425 15.17 -9.37 37.29
N HIS A 426 16.33 -9.33 36.62
CA HIS A 426 17.62 -9.29 37.29
C HIS A 426 17.99 -7.85 37.69
N LYS A 427 17.92 -6.92 36.74
CA LYS A 427 18.17 -5.49 36.99
C LYS A 427 17.43 -4.60 35.99
N THR A 428 17.09 -3.38 36.40
CA THR A 428 16.65 -2.33 35.48
C THR A 428 17.88 -1.67 34.84
N ILE A 429 18.00 -1.79 33.52
CA ILE A 429 19.09 -1.20 32.73
C ILE A 429 18.84 0.29 32.49
N LEU A 430 17.61 0.65 32.15
CA LEU A 430 17.22 2.01 31.80
C LEU A 430 15.77 2.27 32.23
N THR A 431 15.51 3.48 32.72
CA THR A 431 14.16 4.04 32.85
C THR A 431 14.12 5.35 32.07
N ALA A 432 13.33 5.39 31.01
CA ALA A 432 13.22 6.51 30.08
C ALA A 432 11.75 6.92 29.95
N GLY A 433 11.35 7.92 30.74
CA GLY A 433 9.93 8.25 30.94
C GLY A 433 9.18 7.07 31.54
N SER A 434 8.09 6.67 30.89
CA SER A 434 7.28 5.50 31.23
C SER A 434 7.87 4.16 30.75
N VAL A 435 8.89 4.17 29.90
CA VAL A 435 9.49 2.95 29.34
C VAL A 435 10.65 2.47 30.22
N LYS A 436 10.62 1.21 30.64
CA LYS A 436 11.68 0.53 31.38
C LYS A 436 12.32 -0.57 30.53
N VAL A 437 13.63 -0.72 30.66
CA VAL A 437 14.42 -1.79 30.05
C VAL A 437 14.99 -2.65 31.16
N PHE A 438 14.68 -3.95 31.13
CA PHE A 438 15.12 -4.92 32.12
C PHE A 438 16.11 -5.90 31.52
N GLU A 439 17.12 -6.29 32.31
CA GLU A 439 17.84 -7.54 32.13
C GLU A 439 17.07 -8.65 32.84
N LEU A 440 16.92 -9.78 32.15
CA LEU A 440 16.21 -10.95 32.66
C LEU A 440 17.19 -11.93 33.32
N VAL A 441 16.72 -12.67 34.31
CA VAL A 441 17.49 -13.75 34.96
C VAL A 441 17.87 -14.84 33.97
N GLU A 442 18.97 -15.53 34.23
CA GLU A 442 19.35 -16.71 33.47
C GLU A 442 18.72 -17.96 34.12
N ILE A 443 17.90 -18.68 33.36
CA ILE A 443 17.27 -19.93 33.80
C ILE A 443 18.00 -21.08 33.12
N LYS A 444 18.69 -21.89 33.91
CA LYS A 444 19.39 -23.09 33.43
C LYS A 444 18.44 -24.26 33.18
#